data_AF-A0A8C1DFN1-F1
#
_entry.id   AF-A0A8C1DFN1-F1
#
_cell.length_a   1.000
_cell.length_b   1.000
_cell.length_c   1.000
_cell.angle_alpha   90.00
_cell.angle_beta   90.00
_cell.angle_gamma   90.00
#
_symmetry.space_group_name_H-M   'P 1'
#
loop_
_entity.id
_entity.type
_entity.pdbx_description
1 polymer ?
#
loop_
_entity_poly.entity_id
_entity_poly.type
_entity_poly.pdbx_seq_one_letter_code
_entity_poly.pdbx_strand_id
1 'polypeptide(L)'
;MNEMKHAVFCANWQSEVPKNNWVNWKWFNGEDCAGALGSYQNNDVSEVEQDQASCDPSPDENVVDNNLMTIGFNKACVKNVFTVILVLIYLLLTTVAVFLAYQTISDFMEKLNHPVMSVSYKEVEKFAAPGIALYPGKAQLLSCMHHYHDNVPPLVALDRLKGRNCIKEEVIFHGPYSNQTQKQAIVVRGPTDVRNRELLFLQFSRNKTEEDFSAISYMIFAKFSDLLESSDKAAFMMDCERNYSMWTFSGGFRTWVKMSLVRTTGRGNESVEFRQESNVVKYIDKRPPQERASELFFAVFQWRDPFIQQVKDIVTANPWNTIAILCGVFMALFKAADFAKLSIKWMIKIRKRAKIRELNQIS
;
A
#
# COMPACT_ATOMS: atom_id res chain seq x y z
N MET A 1 41.05 -13.64 26.73
CA MET A 1 40.65 -12.39 27.42
C MET A 1 40.29 -11.39 26.34
N ASN A 2 39.04 -11.02 26.04
CA ASN A 2 37.80 -11.12 26.78
C ASN A 2 36.66 -11.64 25.89
N GLU A 3 35.77 -12.35 26.57
CA GLU A 3 34.50 -12.92 26.15
C GLU A 3 33.35 -11.90 26.09
N MET A 4 32.28 -12.32 25.38
CA MET A 4 30.85 -11.98 25.56
C MET A 4 30.36 -10.60 25.08
N LYS A 5 29.18 -10.45 24.44
CA LYS A 5 28.01 -11.33 24.27
C LYS A 5 27.19 -10.90 23.05
N HIS A 6 26.60 -11.89 22.38
CA HIS A 6 25.55 -11.77 21.37
C HIS A 6 24.26 -11.15 21.94
N ALA A 7 23.59 -10.32 21.15
CA ALA A 7 22.18 -10.00 21.32
C ALA A 7 21.44 -10.37 20.02
N VAL A 8 20.63 -11.42 20.11
CA VAL A 8 19.68 -11.89 19.10
C VAL A 8 18.34 -11.23 19.41
N PHE A 9 17.77 -10.49 18.46
CA PHE A 9 16.39 -10.01 18.52
C PHE A 9 15.56 -10.81 17.52
N CYS A 10 14.87 -11.86 18.00
CA CYS A 10 13.75 -12.48 17.32
C CYS A 10 12.47 -11.93 17.96
N ALA A 11 11.72 -11.11 17.24
CA ALA A 11 10.35 -10.76 17.61
C ALA A 11 9.38 -11.69 16.88
N ASN A 12 8.96 -12.74 17.58
CA ASN A 12 7.83 -13.58 17.21
C ASN A 12 6.55 -12.84 17.64
N TRP A 13 5.66 -12.52 16.69
CA TRP A 13 4.31 -12.04 17.00
C TRP A 13 3.39 -13.26 17.01
N GLN A 14 3.02 -13.71 18.21
CA GLN A 14 2.08 -14.80 18.43
C GLN A 14 0.91 -14.24 19.24
N SER A 15 -0.30 -14.41 18.69
CA SER A 15 -1.55 -13.94 19.29
C SER A 15 -1.88 -14.73 20.54
N GLU A 16 -2.03 -14.06 21.69
CA GLU A 16 -2.70 -14.61 22.86
C GLU A 16 -3.86 -13.69 23.26
N VAL A 17 -5.06 -14.27 23.29
CA VAL A 17 -6.27 -13.70 23.87
C VAL A 17 -6.37 -14.20 25.31
N PRO A 18 -6.56 -13.31 26.30
CA PRO A 18 -7.27 -13.69 27.52
C PRO A 18 -8.55 -12.87 27.72
N LYS A 19 -9.60 -13.59 28.11
CA LYS A 19 -10.93 -13.09 28.51
C LYS A 19 -10.91 -12.52 29.94
N ASN A 20 -11.75 -11.50 30.14
CA ASN A 20 -12.48 -11.10 31.34
C ASN A 20 -11.70 -10.59 32.58
N ASN A 21 -11.89 -9.31 32.90
CA ASN A 21 -12.62 -8.89 34.10
C ASN A 21 -12.97 -7.40 34.06
N TRP A 22 -14.26 -7.10 34.11
CA TRP A 22 -14.80 -5.74 34.22
C TRP A 22 -14.83 -5.34 35.69
N VAL A 23 -14.04 -4.34 36.07
CA VAL A 23 -14.17 -3.65 37.36
C VAL A 23 -14.84 -2.30 37.12
N ASN A 24 -15.99 -2.18 37.78
CA ASN A 24 -16.97 -1.09 37.75
C ASN A 24 -16.50 0.04 38.69
N TRP A 25 -16.37 1.27 38.20
CA TRP A 25 -16.08 2.44 39.05
C TRP A 25 -17.40 3.05 39.53
N LYS A 26 -17.72 2.83 40.82
CA LYS A 26 -18.87 3.42 41.52
C LYS A 26 -18.46 4.72 42.18
N TRP A 27 -19.26 5.76 41.96
CA TRP A 27 -19.11 7.10 42.53
C TRP A 27 -19.41 7.12 44.04
N PHE A 28 -18.75 8.07 44.71
CA PHE A 28 -18.91 8.47 46.11
C PHE A 28 -20.37 8.76 46.50
N ASN A 29 -20.80 8.21 47.64
CA ASN A 29 -21.88 8.76 48.46
C ASN A 29 -21.36 8.89 49.90
N GLY A 30 -21.62 10.04 50.53
CA GLY A 30 -21.52 10.24 51.97
C GLY A 30 -22.75 11.02 52.44
N GLU A 31 -23.51 10.37 53.34
CA GLU A 31 -24.29 10.88 54.51
C GLU A 31 -25.31 12.02 54.27
N ASP A 32 -26.50 12.10 54.87
CA ASP A 32 -27.30 11.31 55.80
C ASP A 32 -28.68 12.01 55.85
N CYS A 33 -29.78 11.28 56.05
CA CYS A 33 -30.90 11.62 56.95
C CYS A 33 -32.13 10.71 56.71
N ALA A 34 -32.72 10.32 57.83
CA ALA A 34 -33.65 9.22 58.04
C ALA A 34 -35.12 9.47 57.63
N GLY A 35 -35.87 8.36 57.47
CA GLY A 35 -37.16 8.20 58.17
C GLY A 35 -38.46 8.02 57.37
N ALA A 36 -38.88 6.75 57.28
CA ALA A 36 -40.24 6.20 57.46
C ALA A 36 -41.39 6.40 56.43
N LEU A 37 -41.74 5.26 55.81
CA LEU A 37 -43.06 4.59 55.68
C LEU A 37 -44.22 5.26 54.89
N GLY A 38 -44.72 4.58 53.85
CA GLY A 38 -46.07 4.85 53.30
C GLY A 38 -46.41 4.28 51.91
N SER A 39 -46.69 2.97 51.84
CA SER A 39 -47.75 2.30 51.04
C SER A 39 -48.48 3.00 49.86
N TYR A 40 -48.37 2.38 48.66
CA TYR A 40 -49.35 2.26 47.54
C TYR A 40 -49.95 3.50 46.84
N GLN A 41 -49.68 3.67 45.53
CA GLN A 41 -50.59 3.35 44.41
C GLN A 41 -49.99 3.70 43.04
N ASN A 42 -50.30 2.84 42.07
CA ASN A 42 -50.06 3.02 40.63
C ASN A 42 -50.76 4.27 40.10
N ASN A 43 -50.13 4.97 39.14
CA ASN A 43 -50.70 5.29 37.83
C ASN A 43 -49.67 6.04 36.96
N ASP A 44 -49.24 5.37 35.90
CA ASP A 44 -48.70 6.00 34.69
C ASP A 44 -49.78 6.87 34.06
N VAL A 45 -49.47 8.15 33.80
CA VAL A 45 -50.18 8.95 32.80
C VAL A 45 -49.14 9.73 32.00
N SER A 46 -48.89 9.23 30.79
CA SER A 46 -48.24 9.94 29.69
C SER A 46 -49.31 10.85 29.05
N GLU A 47 -49.19 12.16 29.19
CA GLU A 47 -49.99 13.11 28.41
C GLU A 47 -49.43 13.16 26.97
N VAL A 48 -50.23 12.62 26.06
CA VAL A 48 -50.16 12.78 24.61
C VAL A 48 -51.08 13.94 24.26
N GLU A 49 -50.54 15.04 23.72
CA GLU A 49 -51.35 16.14 23.17
C GLU A 49 -52.13 15.64 21.94
N GLN A 50 -53.44 15.71 22.04
CA GLN A 50 -54.44 15.32 21.06
C GLN A 50 -55.06 16.59 20.46
N ASP A 51 -54.65 16.97 19.25
CA ASP A 51 -55.36 17.99 18.46
C ASP A 51 -56.65 17.36 17.89
N GLN A 52 -57.79 17.74 18.47
CA GLN A 52 -59.11 17.35 18.01
C GLN A 52 -59.47 18.04 16.69
N ALA A 53 -59.66 17.23 15.64
CA ALA A 53 -60.50 17.55 14.50
C ALA A 53 -61.97 17.57 14.94
N SER A 54 -62.67 18.67 14.66
CA SER A 54 -64.13 18.77 14.79
C SER A 54 -64.72 19.06 13.42
N CYS A 55 -65.53 18.12 12.93
CA CYS A 55 -66.36 18.20 11.73
C CYS A 55 -67.81 18.25 12.18
N ASP A 56 -68.60 19.23 11.73
CA ASP A 56 -70.02 19.04 11.35
C ASP A 56 -70.65 20.30 10.71
N PRO A 57 -71.83 20.24 10.04
CA PRO A 57 -71.90 20.31 8.57
C PRO A 57 -72.66 21.54 8.04
N SER A 58 -72.54 21.78 6.73
CA SER A 58 -73.30 22.77 5.95
C SER A 58 -74.79 22.42 5.83
N PRO A 59 -75.63 23.40 5.41
CA PRO A 59 -76.23 23.22 4.08
C PRO A 59 -76.21 24.49 3.22
N ASP A 60 -75.79 24.26 1.96
CA ASP A 60 -76.25 24.79 0.68
C ASP A 60 -76.76 26.24 0.56
N GLU A 61 -76.05 27.02 -0.27
CA GLU A 61 -76.72 27.76 -1.36
C GLU A 61 -75.77 28.00 -2.54
N ASN A 62 -76.33 27.83 -3.73
CA ASN A 62 -75.68 27.76 -5.04
C ASN A 62 -75.06 29.09 -5.50
N VAL A 63 -74.06 29.03 -6.39
CA VAL A 63 -74.09 29.63 -7.74
C VAL A 63 -72.72 29.41 -8.42
N VAL A 64 -72.82 28.88 -9.64
CA VAL A 64 -71.77 28.56 -10.60
C VAL A 64 -71.02 29.82 -11.02
N ASP A 65 -69.69 29.84 -10.96
CA ASP A 65 -68.90 30.59 -11.93
C ASP A 65 -67.52 30.00 -12.19
N ASN A 66 -67.17 30.06 -13.47
CA ASN A 66 -66.10 29.34 -14.14
C ASN A 66 -64.70 29.94 -13.92
N ASN A 67 -63.68 29.09 -14.11
CA ASN A 67 -62.29 29.44 -14.42
C ASN A 67 -61.48 30.18 -13.36
N LEU A 68 -60.82 29.40 -12.49
CA LEU A 68 -59.46 29.73 -12.10
C LEU A 68 -58.59 28.48 -12.26
N MET A 69 -57.69 28.53 -13.24
CA MET A 69 -56.63 27.55 -13.41
C MET A 69 -55.99 27.20 -12.06
N THR A 70 -55.82 25.91 -11.81
CA THR A 70 -54.91 25.33 -10.82
C THR A 70 -53.48 25.87 -11.02
N ILE A 71 -53.19 27.07 -10.49
CA ILE A 71 -51.84 27.63 -10.31
C ILE A 71 -51.54 27.76 -8.80
N GLY A 72 -52.17 26.91 -7.99
CA GLY A 72 -51.65 26.60 -6.66
C GLY A 72 -50.45 25.66 -6.78
N PHE A 73 -49.34 26.14 -7.35
CA PHE A 73 -48.07 25.42 -7.30
C PHE A 73 -47.85 24.95 -5.87
N ASN A 74 -47.68 23.63 -5.69
CA ASN A 74 -47.57 23.00 -4.38
C ASN A 74 -46.31 23.53 -3.67
N LYS A 75 -46.45 24.65 -2.93
CA LYS A 75 -45.38 25.44 -2.32
C LYS A 75 -44.46 24.59 -1.44
N ALA A 76 -45.01 23.52 -0.86
CA ALA A 76 -44.28 22.51 -0.11
C ALA A 76 -43.36 21.66 -1.00
N CYS A 77 -43.83 21.22 -2.17
CA CYS A 77 -43.03 20.46 -3.13
C CYS A 77 -41.86 21.30 -3.66
N VAL A 78 -42.11 22.55 -4.05
CA VAL A 78 -41.06 23.48 -4.51
C VAL A 78 -40.03 23.76 -3.41
N LYS A 79 -40.48 23.96 -2.16
CA LYS A 79 -39.59 24.16 -1.01
C LYS A 79 -38.72 22.94 -0.71
N ASN A 80 -39.30 21.74 -0.81
CA ASN A 80 -38.56 20.48 -0.61
C ASN A 80 -37.54 20.25 -1.71
N VAL A 81 -37.92 20.45 -2.97
CA VAL A 81 -37.00 20.36 -4.12
C VAL A 81 -35.86 21.38 -3.96
N PHE A 82 -36.18 22.63 -3.60
CA PHE A 82 -35.16 23.65 -3.37
C PHE A 82 -34.23 23.28 -2.20
N THR A 83 -34.78 22.70 -1.12
CA THR A 83 -33.98 22.23 0.02
C THR A 83 -33.04 21.08 -0.38
N VAL A 84 -33.51 20.12 -1.17
CA VAL A 84 -32.67 19.03 -1.70
C VAL A 84 -31.57 19.59 -2.61
N ILE A 85 -31.90 20.53 -3.49
CA ILE A 85 -30.92 21.20 -4.36
C ILE A 85 -29.86 21.93 -3.52
N LEU A 86 -30.28 22.67 -2.48
CA LEU A 86 -29.34 23.33 -1.57
C LEU A 86 -28.43 22.31 -0.89
N VAL A 87 -28.95 21.19 -0.39
CA VAL A 87 -28.14 20.12 0.22
C VAL A 87 -27.11 19.60 -0.79
N LEU A 88 -27.50 19.35 -2.04
CA LEU A 88 -26.57 18.91 -3.08
C LEU A 88 -25.48 19.95 -3.37
N ILE A 89 -25.85 21.23 -3.44
CA ILE A 89 -24.88 22.33 -3.61
C ILE A 89 -23.90 22.36 -2.43
N TYR A 90 -24.39 22.23 -1.19
CA TYR A 90 -23.53 22.21 -0.02
C TYR A 90 -22.61 20.97 0.02
N LEU A 91 -23.11 19.79 -0.37
CA LEU A 91 -22.28 18.60 -0.50
C LEU A 91 -21.19 18.80 -1.55
N LEU A 92 -21.53 19.32 -2.72
CA LEU A 92 -20.58 19.60 -3.80
C LEU A 92 -19.52 20.61 -3.36
N LEU A 93 -19.92 21.72 -2.73
CA LEU A 93 -18.98 22.70 -2.18
C LEU A 93 -18.04 22.07 -1.14
N THR A 94 -18.56 21.21 -0.27
CA THR A 94 -17.77 20.49 0.75
C THR A 94 -16.80 19.52 0.09
N THR A 95 -17.24 18.77 -0.91
CA THR A 95 -16.38 17.87 -1.69
C THR A 95 -15.24 18.64 -2.36
N VAL A 96 -15.52 19.78 -2.99
CA VAL A 96 -14.50 20.64 -3.62
C VAL A 96 -13.51 21.16 -2.58
N ALA A 97 -13.98 21.61 -1.42
CA ALA A 97 -13.10 22.08 -0.34
C ALA A 97 -12.16 20.97 0.19
N VAL A 98 -12.70 19.77 0.44
CA VAL A 98 -11.91 18.61 0.88
C VAL A 98 -10.92 18.18 -0.20
N PHE A 99 -11.33 18.21 -1.46
CA PHE A 99 -10.47 17.89 -2.60
C PHE A 99 -9.29 18.86 -2.73
N LEU A 100 -9.53 20.17 -2.64
CA LEU A 100 -8.46 21.18 -2.66
C LEU A 100 -7.50 21.03 -1.48
N ALA A 101 -8.03 20.75 -0.28
CA ALA A 101 -7.21 20.48 0.89
C ALA A 101 -6.34 19.22 0.70
N TYR A 102 -6.92 18.16 0.15
CA TYR A 102 -6.20 16.93 -0.17
C TYR A 102 -5.09 17.16 -1.20
N GLN A 103 -5.38 17.88 -2.29
CA GLN A 103 -4.35 18.25 -3.28
C GLN A 103 -3.23 19.05 -2.65
N THR A 104 -3.55 20.07 -1.84
CA THR A 104 -2.54 20.87 -1.14
C THR A 104 -1.65 20.02 -0.25
N ILE A 105 -2.21 19.04 0.46
CA ILE A 105 -1.42 18.10 1.28
C ILE A 105 -0.55 17.20 0.39
N SER A 106 -1.09 16.68 -0.70
CA SER A 106 -0.33 15.85 -1.65
C SER A 106 0.87 16.60 -2.22
N ASP A 107 0.66 17.84 -2.68
CA ASP A 107 1.71 18.70 -3.23
C ASP A 107 2.76 19.07 -2.18
N PHE A 108 2.33 19.26 -0.93
CA PHE A 108 3.25 19.49 0.17
C PHE A 108 4.10 18.24 0.47
N MET A 109 3.48 17.06 0.49
CA MET A 109 4.17 15.79 0.73
C MET A 109 5.21 15.50 -0.35
N GLU A 110 4.96 15.87 -1.60
CA GLU A 110 5.92 15.72 -2.70
C GLU A 110 7.20 16.55 -2.49
N LYS A 111 7.07 17.73 -1.85
CA LYS A 111 8.19 18.63 -1.56
C LYS A 111 9.04 18.18 -0.37
N LEU A 112 8.56 17.24 0.45
CA LEU A 112 9.31 16.76 1.61
C LEU A 112 10.45 15.81 1.19
N ASN A 113 11.53 15.84 1.98
CA ASN A 113 12.61 14.87 1.85
C ASN A 113 12.27 13.62 2.65
N HIS A 114 12.27 12.46 1.97
CA HIS A 114 12.02 11.14 2.54
C HIS A 114 10.66 11.02 3.28
N PRO A 115 9.53 11.18 2.57
CA PRO A 115 8.22 10.96 3.17
C PRO A 115 8.06 9.52 3.65
N VAL A 116 7.22 9.34 4.67
CA VAL A 116 6.85 7.99 5.14
C VAL A 116 5.99 7.32 4.07
N MET A 117 6.43 6.14 3.63
CA MET A 117 5.77 5.37 2.60
C MET A 117 4.97 4.21 3.20
N SER A 118 3.80 3.94 2.63
CA SER A 118 2.97 2.77 2.89
C SER A 118 3.35 1.62 1.95
N VAL A 119 3.18 0.40 2.44
CA VAL A 119 3.39 -0.82 1.66
C VAL A 119 2.04 -1.45 1.34
N SER A 120 1.85 -1.85 0.09
CA SER A 120 0.69 -2.64 -0.35
C SER A 120 1.16 -3.78 -1.24
N TYR A 121 0.45 -4.90 -1.22
CA TYR A 121 0.76 -6.06 -2.05
C TYR A 121 -0.30 -6.18 -3.13
N LYS A 122 0.13 -6.23 -4.39
CA LYS A 122 -0.75 -6.46 -5.53
C LYS A 122 -0.45 -7.83 -6.13
N GLU A 123 -1.42 -8.73 -6.12
CA GLU A 123 -1.28 -10.02 -6.81
C GLU A 123 -1.21 -9.80 -8.32
N VAL A 124 -0.33 -10.54 -8.99
CA VAL A 124 -0.14 -10.53 -10.42
C VAL A 124 -0.07 -11.96 -10.93
N GLU A 125 -0.82 -12.24 -11.99
CA GLU A 125 -0.83 -13.58 -12.60
C GLU A 125 0.45 -13.88 -13.36
N LYS A 126 0.99 -12.86 -14.05
CA LYS A 126 2.21 -12.97 -14.86
C LYS A 126 3.06 -11.71 -14.74
N PHE A 127 4.34 -11.89 -14.43
CA PHE A 127 5.30 -10.80 -14.35
C PHE A 127 5.81 -10.47 -15.76
N ALA A 128 6.19 -9.20 -15.95
CA ALA A 128 7.04 -8.85 -17.07
C ALA A 128 8.37 -9.59 -16.93
N ALA A 129 8.92 -10.08 -18.05
CA ALA A 129 10.15 -10.87 -18.00
C ALA A 129 11.30 -9.97 -17.53
N PRO A 130 11.90 -10.23 -16.36
CA PRO A 130 13.00 -9.42 -15.89
C PRO A 130 14.24 -9.70 -16.73
N GLY A 131 15.10 -8.69 -16.89
CA GLY A 131 16.40 -8.89 -17.50
C GLY A 131 17.41 -9.27 -16.44
N ILE A 132 18.06 -10.43 -16.61
CA ILE A 132 19.10 -10.90 -15.69
C ILE A 132 20.44 -10.71 -16.40
N ALA A 133 21.17 -9.66 -16.04
CA ALA A 133 22.48 -9.37 -16.56
C ALA A 133 23.54 -10.10 -15.73
N LEU A 134 24.29 -10.99 -16.36
CA LEU A 134 25.34 -11.79 -15.73
C LEU A 134 26.71 -11.28 -16.19
N TYR A 135 27.67 -11.23 -15.27
CA TYR A 135 29.04 -10.79 -15.50
C TYR A 135 29.99 -11.99 -15.36
N PRO A 136 30.04 -12.88 -16.36
CA PRO A 136 30.78 -14.14 -16.26
C PRO A 136 32.30 -13.99 -16.34
N GLY A 137 32.80 -12.84 -16.83
CA GLY A 137 34.23 -12.62 -17.04
C GLY A 137 34.82 -13.67 -18.00
N LYS A 138 35.66 -14.56 -17.48
CA LYS A 138 36.29 -15.66 -18.25
C LYS A 138 35.43 -16.94 -18.29
N ALA A 139 34.30 -16.99 -17.58
CA ALA A 139 33.42 -18.15 -17.57
C ALA A 139 32.55 -18.20 -18.85
N GLN A 140 32.26 -19.41 -19.31
CA GLN A 140 31.42 -19.66 -20.49
C GLN A 140 30.05 -20.19 -20.05
N LEU A 141 28.98 -19.65 -20.63
CA LEU A 141 27.62 -20.15 -20.43
C LEU A 141 27.43 -21.45 -21.23
N LEU A 142 27.27 -22.58 -20.53
CA LEU A 142 27.06 -23.90 -21.12
C LEU A 142 25.60 -24.18 -21.45
N SER A 143 24.70 -23.87 -20.51
CA SER A 143 23.27 -24.19 -20.63
C SER A 143 22.42 -23.06 -20.08
N CYS A 144 21.31 -22.80 -20.77
CA CYS A 144 20.35 -21.78 -20.42
C CYS A 144 18.96 -22.22 -20.86
N MET A 145 18.13 -22.62 -19.89
CA MET A 145 16.85 -23.27 -20.16
C MET A 145 15.78 -22.82 -19.17
N HIS A 146 14.56 -22.64 -19.69
CA HIS A 146 13.37 -22.46 -18.87
C HIS A 146 12.75 -23.81 -18.56
N HIS A 147 12.41 -24.03 -17.30
CA HIS A 147 11.67 -25.21 -16.83
C HIS A 147 10.39 -24.77 -16.13
N TYR A 148 9.40 -25.64 -16.13
CA TYR A 148 8.11 -25.45 -15.46
C TYR A 148 7.89 -26.60 -14.48
N HIS A 149 7.17 -26.32 -13.39
CA HIS A 149 6.73 -27.33 -12.40
C HIS A 149 7.87 -28.09 -11.68
N ASP A 150 8.85 -27.35 -11.12
CA ASP A 150 9.94 -27.80 -10.21
C ASP A 150 10.91 -28.90 -10.72
N ASN A 151 10.69 -29.43 -11.92
CA ASN A 151 11.53 -30.47 -12.48
C ASN A 151 12.74 -29.87 -13.19
N VAL A 152 13.78 -29.52 -12.43
CA VAL A 152 15.10 -29.23 -13.02
C VAL A 152 15.78 -30.57 -13.33
N PRO A 153 15.96 -30.93 -14.61
CA PRO A 153 16.49 -32.24 -14.96
C PRO A 153 17.92 -32.43 -14.44
N PRO A 154 18.33 -33.68 -14.15
CA PRO A 154 19.71 -33.99 -13.84
C PRO A 154 20.62 -33.67 -15.04
N LEU A 155 21.82 -33.15 -14.75
CA LEU A 155 22.83 -32.65 -15.70
C LEU A 155 23.27 -33.64 -16.79
N VAL A 156 22.90 -34.92 -16.66
CA VAL A 156 23.37 -36.04 -17.50
C VAL A 156 22.76 -36.05 -18.91
N ALA A 157 21.78 -35.18 -19.20
CA ALA A 157 21.09 -35.15 -20.50
C ALA A 157 21.30 -33.87 -21.33
N LEU A 158 22.45 -33.20 -21.21
CA LEU A 158 22.74 -31.95 -21.91
C LEU A 158 22.68 -32.08 -23.44
N ASP A 159 23.08 -33.24 -24.00
CA ASP A 159 23.08 -33.48 -25.45
C ASP A 159 21.69 -33.64 -26.07
N ARG A 160 20.66 -33.95 -25.27
CA ARG A 160 19.28 -34.15 -25.74
C ARG A 160 18.40 -32.90 -25.69
N LEU A 161 18.89 -31.78 -25.15
CA LEU A 161 18.08 -30.59 -24.84
C LEU A 161 18.37 -29.36 -25.73
N LYS A 162 19.01 -29.55 -26.90
CA LYS A 162 19.38 -28.48 -27.85
C LYS A 162 18.21 -27.59 -28.38
N GLY A 163 16.96 -27.85 -27.99
CA GLY A 163 15.76 -27.18 -28.49
C GLY A 163 15.01 -26.24 -27.53
N ARG A 164 15.51 -25.97 -26.31
CA ARG A 164 14.85 -25.08 -25.33
C ARG A 164 15.76 -23.97 -24.82
N ASN A 165 16.56 -23.39 -25.73
CA ASN A 165 17.48 -22.32 -25.39
C ASN A 165 16.72 -21.05 -24.97
N CYS A 166 17.20 -20.42 -23.90
CA CYS A 166 16.71 -19.12 -23.48
C CYS A 166 17.07 -18.03 -24.51
N ILE A 167 16.35 -16.91 -24.45
CA ILE A 167 16.70 -15.69 -25.19
C ILE A 167 17.78 -14.95 -24.39
N LYS A 168 18.91 -14.66 -25.03
CA LYS A 168 20.04 -13.96 -24.43
C LYS A 168 20.61 -12.91 -25.39
N GLU A 169 21.13 -11.84 -24.81
CA GLU A 169 21.81 -10.74 -25.49
C GLU A 169 23.16 -10.53 -24.83
N GLU A 170 24.18 -10.22 -25.63
CA GLU A 170 25.52 -9.93 -25.14
C GLU A 170 25.81 -8.45 -25.33
N VAL A 171 26.17 -7.76 -24.26
CA VAL A 171 26.39 -6.32 -24.26
C VAL A 171 27.75 -6.03 -23.65
N ILE A 172 28.54 -5.24 -24.36
CA ILE A 172 29.84 -4.79 -23.92
C ILE A 172 29.73 -3.29 -23.62
N PHE A 173 30.06 -2.89 -22.40
CA PHE A 173 29.93 -1.50 -21.95
C PHE A 173 31.00 -1.14 -20.92
N HIS A 174 31.13 0.15 -20.61
CA HIS A 174 32.05 0.64 -19.59
C HIS A 174 31.27 0.90 -18.29
N GLY A 175 31.77 0.36 -17.18
CA GLY A 175 31.09 0.50 -15.89
C GLY A 175 31.08 1.97 -15.41
N PRO A 176 29.99 2.43 -14.76
CA PRO A 176 29.86 3.82 -14.32
C PRO A 176 30.83 4.20 -13.19
N TYR A 177 31.30 3.22 -12.42
CA TYR A 177 32.21 3.40 -11.29
C TYR A 177 33.68 3.16 -11.66
N SER A 178 33.91 2.55 -12.83
CA SER A 178 35.23 2.13 -13.28
C SER A 178 35.40 2.54 -14.73
N ASN A 179 35.68 3.82 -14.95
CA ASN A 179 35.79 4.45 -16.29
C ASN A 179 36.84 3.81 -17.22
N GLN A 180 37.66 2.88 -16.75
CA GLN A 180 38.75 2.25 -17.52
C GLN A 180 38.54 0.76 -17.80
N THR A 181 37.55 0.10 -17.21
CA THR A 181 37.34 -1.35 -17.39
C THR A 181 36.10 -1.62 -18.25
N GLN A 182 36.35 -2.11 -19.46
CA GLN A 182 35.32 -2.67 -20.32
C GLN A 182 34.78 -3.95 -19.69
N LYS A 183 33.47 -4.01 -19.49
CA LYS A 183 32.76 -5.16 -18.94
C LYS A 183 31.91 -5.81 -20.03
N GLN A 184 31.85 -7.14 -19.99
CA GLN A 184 31.02 -7.96 -20.84
C GLN A 184 29.91 -8.55 -19.99
N ALA A 185 28.66 -8.27 -20.37
CA ALA A 185 27.48 -8.80 -19.72
C ALA A 185 26.68 -9.70 -20.67
N ILE A 186 26.28 -10.85 -20.15
CA ILE A 186 25.31 -11.74 -20.81
C ILE A 186 23.97 -11.48 -20.14
N VAL A 187 23.03 -10.88 -20.86
CA VAL A 187 21.68 -10.61 -20.37
C VAL A 187 20.75 -11.70 -20.83
N VAL A 188 20.05 -12.34 -19.89
CA VAL A 188 19.10 -13.41 -20.18
C VAL A 188 17.68 -12.96 -19.82
N ARG A 189 16.71 -13.35 -20.64
CA ARG A 189 15.30 -13.19 -20.32
C ARG A 189 14.91 -14.11 -19.15
N GLY A 190 14.53 -13.50 -18.03
CA GLY A 190 14.07 -14.19 -16.83
C GLY A 190 12.66 -14.78 -16.92
N PRO A 191 12.25 -15.56 -15.90
CA PRO A 191 10.93 -16.18 -15.82
C PRO A 191 9.82 -15.13 -15.66
N THR A 192 8.62 -15.48 -16.07
CA THR A 192 7.41 -14.64 -16.10
C THR A 192 6.24 -15.24 -15.32
N ASP A 193 6.10 -16.57 -15.36
CA ASP A 193 4.93 -17.28 -14.88
C ASP A 193 5.17 -17.89 -13.49
N VAL A 194 4.60 -17.25 -12.48
CA VAL A 194 4.73 -17.71 -11.08
C VAL A 194 3.81 -18.89 -10.80
N ARG A 195 2.61 -18.92 -11.42
CA ARG A 195 1.61 -19.97 -11.17
C ARG A 195 2.08 -21.33 -11.68
N ASN A 196 2.74 -21.34 -12.85
CA ASN A 196 3.33 -22.55 -13.41
C ASN A 196 4.74 -22.87 -12.86
N ARG A 197 5.20 -22.13 -11.84
CA ARG A 197 6.54 -22.26 -11.24
C ARG A 197 7.63 -22.27 -12.32
N GLU A 198 7.60 -21.26 -13.20
CA GLU A 198 8.64 -21.07 -14.19
C GLU A 198 9.97 -20.74 -13.50
N LEU A 199 11.01 -21.48 -13.88
CA LEU A 199 12.37 -21.26 -13.39
C LEU A 199 13.34 -21.21 -14.58
N LEU A 200 14.32 -20.31 -14.49
CA LEU A 200 15.42 -20.22 -15.42
C LEU A 200 16.64 -20.92 -14.81
N PHE A 201 17.11 -21.98 -15.47
CA PHE A 201 18.33 -22.68 -15.10
C PHE A 201 19.50 -22.23 -15.97
N LEU A 202 20.57 -21.79 -15.31
CA LEU A 202 21.83 -21.37 -15.93
C LEU A 202 22.97 -22.23 -15.44
N GLN A 203 23.82 -22.65 -16.37
CA GLN A 203 25.03 -23.39 -16.08
C GLN A 203 26.22 -22.72 -16.75
N PHE A 204 27.27 -22.44 -15.97
CA PHE A 204 28.53 -21.91 -16.47
C PHE A 204 29.67 -22.87 -16.20
N SER A 205 30.71 -22.79 -17.03
CA SER A 205 31.99 -23.47 -16.83
C SER A 205 33.12 -22.47 -16.93
N ARG A 206 34.04 -22.54 -15.99
CA ARG A 206 35.27 -21.74 -15.99
C ARG A 206 36.46 -22.68 -15.88
N ASN A 207 37.42 -22.51 -16.78
CA ASN A 207 38.70 -23.20 -16.67
C ASN A 207 39.51 -22.58 -15.52
N LYS A 208 40.49 -23.33 -14.98
CA LYS A 208 41.27 -22.93 -13.81
C LYS A 208 41.74 -21.47 -13.91
N THR A 209 41.47 -20.70 -12.87
CA THR A 209 41.91 -19.31 -12.72
C THR A 209 42.79 -19.13 -11.50
N GLU A 210 43.63 -18.10 -11.54
CA GLU A 210 44.52 -17.67 -10.44
C GLU A 210 43.77 -16.91 -9.33
N GLU A 211 42.44 -16.78 -9.44
CA GLU A 211 41.60 -16.14 -8.43
C GLU A 211 41.30 -17.10 -7.27
N ASP A 212 41.46 -16.60 -6.04
CA ASP A 212 41.18 -17.36 -4.81
C ASP A 212 39.68 -17.67 -4.63
N PHE A 213 38.81 -16.88 -5.26
CA PHE A 213 37.36 -17.02 -5.16
C PHE A 213 36.71 -17.10 -6.54
N SER A 214 35.95 -18.15 -6.76
CA SER A 214 35.16 -18.36 -7.96
C SER A 214 33.76 -17.81 -7.77
N ALA A 215 33.47 -16.70 -8.45
CA ALA A 215 32.17 -16.06 -8.34
C ALA A 215 31.74 -15.41 -9.65
N ILE A 216 30.43 -15.36 -9.88
CA ILE A 216 29.83 -14.63 -11.00
C ILE A 216 28.84 -13.64 -10.42
N SER A 217 29.04 -12.37 -10.75
CA SER A 217 28.12 -11.31 -10.37
C SER A 217 26.97 -11.20 -11.35
N TYR A 218 25.82 -10.75 -10.88
CA TYR A 218 24.65 -10.50 -11.69
C TYR A 218 23.84 -9.31 -11.16
N MET A 219 23.01 -8.77 -12.04
CA MET A 219 22.08 -7.68 -11.77
C MET A 219 20.74 -8.04 -12.39
N ILE A 220 19.65 -7.60 -11.77
CA ILE A 220 18.30 -7.84 -12.26
C ILE A 220 17.62 -6.49 -12.49
N PHE A 221 17.07 -6.29 -13.69
CA PHE A 221 16.30 -5.10 -14.05
C PHE A 221 14.88 -5.48 -14.50
N ALA A 222 13.97 -4.49 -14.44
CA ALA A 222 12.53 -4.73 -14.44
C ALA A 222 11.99 -5.48 -15.67
N LYS A 223 12.46 -5.13 -16.87
CA LYS A 223 11.93 -5.65 -18.12
C LYS A 223 13.04 -5.89 -19.13
N PHE A 224 13.15 -7.11 -19.61
CA PHE A 224 14.08 -7.48 -20.68
C PHE A 224 13.75 -6.80 -22.02
N SER A 225 12.48 -6.50 -22.29
CA SER A 225 12.05 -5.76 -23.48
C SER A 225 12.69 -4.40 -23.60
N ASP A 226 12.88 -3.70 -22.47
CA ASP A 226 13.42 -2.33 -22.46
C ASP A 226 14.86 -2.31 -22.99
N LEU A 227 15.63 -3.39 -22.77
CA LEU A 227 16.96 -3.56 -23.38
C LEU A 227 16.86 -3.80 -24.89
N LEU A 228 15.91 -4.62 -25.35
CA LEU A 228 15.74 -4.92 -26.77
C LEU A 228 15.28 -3.70 -27.58
N GLU A 229 14.42 -2.88 -26.97
CA GLU A 229 13.88 -1.67 -27.56
C GLU A 229 14.83 -0.47 -27.44
N SER A 230 15.83 -0.54 -26.55
CA SER A 230 16.83 0.52 -26.41
C SER A 230 17.68 0.68 -27.67
N SER A 231 17.85 1.93 -28.12
CA SER A 231 18.73 2.27 -29.25
C SER A 231 20.21 2.10 -28.90
N ASP A 232 20.57 2.41 -27.65
CA ASP A 232 21.92 2.22 -27.11
C ASP A 232 21.87 1.28 -25.89
N LYS A 233 22.14 0.00 -26.15
CA LYS A 233 22.19 -1.05 -25.13
C LYS A 233 23.29 -0.80 -24.10
N ALA A 234 24.41 -0.19 -24.48
CA ALA A 234 25.53 0.04 -23.59
C ALA A 234 25.22 1.15 -22.58
N ALA A 235 24.61 2.24 -23.03
CA ALA A 235 24.12 3.31 -22.16
C ALA A 235 23.03 2.79 -21.20
N PHE A 236 22.08 2.00 -21.70
CA PHE A 236 21.04 1.37 -20.88
C PHE A 236 21.65 0.50 -19.76
N MET A 237 22.63 -0.34 -20.09
CA MET A 237 23.30 -1.19 -19.11
C MET A 237 24.08 -0.38 -18.06
N MET A 238 24.71 0.72 -18.47
CA MET A 238 25.40 1.64 -17.56
C MET A 238 24.43 2.28 -16.56
N ASP A 239 23.27 2.74 -17.03
CA ASP A 239 22.23 3.31 -16.16
C ASP A 239 21.62 2.26 -15.23
N CYS A 240 21.48 1.02 -15.70
CA CYS A 240 21.04 -0.08 -14.85
C CYS A 240 22.04 -0.35 -13.72
N GLU A 241 23.35 -0.38 -13.99
CA GLU A 241 24.38 -0.60 -12.95
C GLU A 241 24.40 0.52 -11.89
N ARG A 242 23.94 1.74 -12.24
CA ARG A 242 23.80 2.84 -11.28
C ARG A 242 22.58 2.71 -10.37
N ASN A 243 21.49 2.17 -10.92
CA ASN A 243 20.17 2.21 -10.28
C ASN A 243 19.80 0.89 -9.58
N TYR A 244 20.30 -0.25 -10.07
CA TYR A 244 19.99 -1.57 -9.53
C TYR A 244 21.13 -2.14 -8.71
N SER A 245 20.78 -2.97 -7.73
CA SER A 245 21.75 -3.70 -6.92
C SER A 245 22.37 -4.85 -7.69
N MET A 246 23.65 -5.11 -7.39
CA MET A 246 24.37 -6.28 -7.89
C MET A 246 24.48 -7.35 -6.79
N TRP A 247 24.37 -8.61 -7.20
CA TRP A 247 24.55 -9.78 -6.36
C TRP A 247 25.56 -10.73 -6.98
N THR A 248 25.96 -11.75 -6.24
CA THR A 248 26.99 -12.69 -6.67
C THR A 248 26.62 -14.10 -6.24
N PHE A 249 26.84 -15.08 -7.11
CA PHE A 249 26.76 -16.50 -6.75
C PHE A 249 28.12 -17.19 -6.91
N SER A 250 28.39 -18.14 -6.03
CA SER A 250 29.67 -18.84 -5.95
C SER A 250 29.72 -20.08 -6.86
N GLY A 251 30.92 -20.43 -7.29
CA GLY A 251 31.21 -21.69 -7.97
C GLY A 251 31.10 -22.90 -7.04
N GLY A 252 30.86 -24.09 -7.61
CA GLY A 252 30.77 -25.35 -6.84
C GLY A 252 29.45 -25.57 -6.09
N PHE A 253 28.55 -24.59 -6.11
CA PHE A 253 27.21 -24.69 -5.53
C PHE A 253 26.12 -24.42 -6.56
N ARG A 254 24.93 -24.93 -6.28
CA ARG A 254 23.69 -24.56 -6.93
C ARG A 254 22.99 -23.50 -6.12
N THR A 255 22.91 -22.30 -6.70
CA THR A 255 22.28 -21.15 -6.07
C THR A 255 20.86 -20.98 -6.60
N TRP A 256 19.87 -21.17 -5.73
CA TRP A 256 18.46 -20.88 -6.01
C TRP A 256 18.14 -19.46 -5.58
N VAL A 257 17.90 -18.60 -6.55
CA VAL A 257 17.55 -17.20 -6.38
C VAL A 257 16.03 -17.07 -6.49
N LYS A 258 15.38 -16.84 -5.36
CA LYS A 258 13.96 -16.50 -5.29
C LYS A 258 13.83 -14.98 -5.29
N MET A 259 13.31 -14.41 -6.37
CA MET A 259 13.16 -12.97 -6.54
C MET A 259 11.73 -12.50 -6.22
N SER A 260 11.62 -11.29 -5.71
CA SER A 260 10.39 -10.54 -5.47
C SER A 260 10.59 -9.10 -5.94
N LEU A 261 9.53 -8.50 -6.46
CA LEU A 261 9.57 -7.18 -7.07
C LEU A 261 9.00 -6.13 -6.13
N VAL A 262 9.80 -5.09 -5.86
CA VAL A 262 9.37 -3.89 -5.14
C VAL A 262 9.29 -2.76 -6.13
N ARG A 263 8.11 -2.15 -6.23
CA ARG A 263 7.86 -0.96 -7.04
C ARG A 263 7.62 0.21 -6.10
N THR A 264 8.51 1.18 -6.13
CA THR A 264 8.39 2.39 -5.33
C THR A 264 7.97 3.53 -6.25
N THR A 265 6.88 4.20 -5.92
CA THR A 265 6.40 5.37 -6.68
C THR A 265 6.46 6.59 -5.77
N GLY A 266 7.29 7.57 -6.14
CA GLY A 266 7.46 8.81 -5.39
C GLY A 266 8.08 9.91 -6.23
N ARG A 267 7.76 11.19 -5.92
CA ARG A 267 8.28 12.38 -6.63
C ARG A 267 8.12 12.34 -8.16
N GLY A 268 6.99 11.83 -8.64
CA GLY A 268 6.71 11.72 -10.07
C GLY A 268 7.47 10.61 -10.83
N ASN A 269 8.41 9.91 -10.19
CA ASN A 269 9.15 8.81 -10.79
C ASN A 269 8.79 7.46 -10.15
N GLU A 270 8.75 6.42 -10.98
CA GLU A 270 8.70 5.04 -10.52
C GLU A 270 10.11 4.47 -10.47
N SER A 271 10.52 3.95 -9.32
CA SER A 271 11.71 3.13 -9.19
C SER A 271 11.32 1.67 -8.92
N VAL A 272 12.17 0.76 -9.39
CA VAL A 272 11.96 -0.68 -9.25
C VAL A 272 13.18 -1.26 -8.58
N GLU A 273 12.96 -2.11 -7.59
CA GLU A 273 14.01 -2.81 -6.86
C GLU A 273 13.64 -4.28 -6.75
N PHE A 274 14.63 -5.16 -6.85
CA PHE A 274 14.45 -6.59 -6.64
C PHE A 274 14.93 -6.97 -5.25
N ARG A 275 14.08 -7.67 -4.51
CA ARG A 275 14.47 -8.37 -3.29
C ARG A 275 14.71 -9.83 -3.62
N GLN A 276 15.83 -10.37 -3.15
CA GLN A 276 16.16 -11.76 -3.39
C GLN A 276 16.43 -12.53 -2.11
N GLU A 277 16.02 -13.79 -2.12
CA GLU A 277 16.37 -14.80 -1.13
C GLU A 277 17.15 -15.90 -1.85
N SER A 278 18.41 -16.07 -1.49
CA SER A 278 19.28 -17.10 -2.07
C SER A 278 19.35 -18.33 -1.16
N ASN A 279 19.13 -19.50 -1.75
CA ASN A 279 19.38 -20.79 -1.11
C ASN A 279 20.52 -21.49 -1.83
N VAL A 280 21.49 -22.00 -1.09
CA VAL A 280 22.71 -22.58 -1.65
C VAL A 280 22.76 -24.06 -1.34
N VAL A 281 22.91 -24.89 -2.37
CA VAL A 281 23.01 -26.35 -2.25
C VAL A 281 24.33 -26.80 -2.86
N LYS A 282 25.10 -27.60 -2.12
CA LYS A 282 26.37 -28.14 -2.62
C LYS A 282 26.13 -29.03 -3.84
N TYR A 283 26.85 -28.75 -4.92
CA TYR A 283 26.86 -29.63 -6.08
C TYR A 283 27.85 -30.77 -5.86
N ILE A 284 27.38 -32.02 -5.96
CA ILE A 284 28.23 -33.20 -5.88
C ILE A 284 28.65 -33.55 -7.31
N ASP A 285 29.89 -33.20 -7.67
CA ASP A 285 30.41 -33.47 -8.99
C ASP A 285 30.74 -34.95 -9.18
N LYS A 286 29.91 -35.63 -9.98
CA LYS A 286 30.07 -37.04 -10.34
C LYS A 286 30.92 -37.25 -11.61
N ARG A 287 31.39 -36.18 -12.27
CA ARG A 287 32.18 -36.29 -13.50
C ARG A 287 33.52 -37.02 -13.27
N PRO A 288 34.12 -37.61 -14.32
CA PRO A 288 35.44 -38.23 -14.23
C PRO A 288 36.51 -37.22 -13.78
N PRO A 289 37.58 -37.65 -13.08
CA PRO A 289 38.62 -36.74 -12.56
C PRO A 289 39.27 -35.83 -13.63
N GLN A 290 39.32 -36.30 -14.87
CA GLN A 290 39.85 -35.57 -16.02
C GLN A 290 39.03 -34.32 -16.36
N GLU A 291 37.71 -34.35 -16.15
CA GLU A 291 36.79 -33.23 -16.41
C GLU A 291 36.58 -32.32 -15.19
N ARG A 292 37.07 -32.71 -14.01
CA ARG A 292 37.00 -31.92 -12.77
C ARG A 292 38.00 -30.76 -12.74
N ALA A 293 38.83 -30.60 -13.78
CA ALA A 293 39.74 -29.48 -13.89
C ALA A 293 39.02 -28.14 -14.08
N SER A 294 37.81 -28.15 -14.67
CA SER A 294 36.96 -26.97 -14.83
C SER A 294 35.92 -26.87 -13.71
N GLU A 295 35.74 -25.66 -13.21
CA GLU A 295 34.76 -25.34 -12.20
C GLU A 295 33.41 -25.02 -12.83
N LEU A 296 32.35 -25.54 -12.24
CA LEU A 296 30.98 -25.31 -12.69
C LEU A 296 30.24 -24.37 -11.74
N PHE A 297 29.41 -23.51 -12.34
CA PHE A 297 28.52 -22.63 -11.61
C PHE A 297 27.08 -22.92 -12.02
N PHE A 298 26.18 -22.91 -11.04
CA PHE A 298 24.77 -23.18 -11.28
C PHE A 298 23.91 -22.13 -10.60
N ALA A 299 23.05 -21.48 -11.37
CA ALA A 299 22.08 -20.54 -10.87
C ALA A 299 20.67 -20.93 -11.34
N VAL A 300 19.70 -20.85 -10.44
CA VAL A 300 18.28 -21.07 -10.71
C VAL A 300 17.55 -19.80 -10.31
N PHE A 301 16.91 -19.13 -11.26
CA PHE A 301 16.12 -17.92 -10.99
C PHE A 301 14.63 -18.26 -11.05
N GLN A 302 13.90 -17.88 -10.02
CA GLN A 302 12.45 -18.08 -9.95
C GLN A 302 11.78 -16.95 -9.16
N TRP A 303 10.49 -16.72 -9.40
CA TRP A 303 9.71 -15.83 -8.54
C TRP A 303 9.42 -16.50 -7.19
N ARG A 304 9.51 -15.72 -6.11
CA ARG A 304 9.22 -16.17 -4.75
C ARG A 304 7.71 -16.24 -4.51
N ASP A 305 7.01 -15.18 -4.90
CA ASP A 305 5.61 -14.96 -4.60
C ASP A 305 4.92 -14.20 -5.75
N PRO A 306 3.60 -14.38 -5.95
CA PRO A 306 2.86 -13.71 -7.03
C PRO A 306 2.51 -12.25 -6.69
N PHE A 307 3.12 -11.65 -5.67
CA PHE A 307 2.81 -10.29 -5.25
C PHE A 307 3.90 -9.31 -5.67
N ILE A 308 3.47 -8.19 -6.26
CA ILE A 308 4.31 -7.02 -6.40
C ILE A 308 4.11 -6.17 -5.15
N GLN A 309 5.21 -5.89 -4.45
CA GLN A 309 5.21 -4.96 -3.33
C GLN A 309 5.20 -3.53 -3.87
N GLN A 310 4.10 -2.80 -3.70
CA GLN A 310 3.97 -1.40 -4.06
C GLN A 310 4.24 -0.51 -2.85
N VAL A 311 5.22 0.37 -2.98
CA VAL A 311 5.60 1.35 -1.97
C VAL A 311 5.20 2.73 -2.49
N LYS A 312 4.28 3.39 -1.77
CA LYS A 312 3.65 4.67 -2.14
C LYS A 312 3.62 5.59 -0.94
N ASP A 313 3.58 6.90 -1.14
CA ASP A 313 3.40 7.81 -0.01
C ASP A 313 2.11 7.48 0.77
N ILE A 314 2.14 7.58 2.10
CA ILE A 314 1.02 7.12 2.93
C ILE A 314 -0.31 7.80 2.58
N VAL A 315 -0.24 9.08 2.21
CA VAL A 315 -1.39 9.90 1.82
C VAL A 315 -1.96 9.45 0.47
N THR A 316 -1.10 9.09 -0.48
CA THR A 316 -1.48 8.69 -1.84
C THR A 316 -1.83 7.20 -1.95
N ALA A 317 -1.29 6.36 -1.07
CA ALA A 317 -1.60 4.95 -1.00
C ALA A 317 -3.05 4.70 -0.52
N ASN A 318 -3.51 5.49 0.45
CA ASN A 318 -4.85 5.35 1.05
C ASN A 318 -5.61 6.69 1.05
N PRO A 319 -6.02 7.20 -0.12
CA PRO A 319 -6.65 8.51 -0.24
C PRO A 319 -7.94 8.61 0.58
N TRP A 320 -8.71 7.52 0.67
CA TRP A 320 -9.96 7.46 1.43
C TRP A 320 -9.78 7.73 2.92
N ASN A 321 -8.69 7.26 3.53
CA ASN A 321 -8.41 7.51 4.94
C ASN A 321 -8.10 9.00 5.16
N THR A 322 -7.29 9.60 4.30
CA THR A 322 -6.97 11.04 4.37
C THR A 322 -8.23 11.88 4.17
N ILE A 323 -9.06 11.56 3.18
CA ILE A 323 -10.33 12.25 2.91
C ILE A 323 -11.26 12.14 4.11
N ALA A 324 -11.38 10.96 4.73
CA ALA A 324 -12.21 10.77 5.93
C ALA A 324 -11.72 11.64 7.10
N ILE A 325 -10.41 11.73 7.31
CA ILE A 325 -9.82 12.61 8.34
C ILE A 325 -10.14 14.07 8.04
N LEU A 326 -9.96 14.52 6.79
CA LEU A 326 -10.30 15.89 6.38
C LEU A 326 -11.77 16.21 6.60
N CYS A 327 -12.68 15.32 6.19
CA CYS A 327 -14.11 15.46 6.46
C CYS A 327 -14.39 15.59 7.96
N GLY A 328 -13.76 14.76 8.80
CA GLY A 328 -13.86 14.84 10.25
C GLY A 328 -13.40 16.17 10.82
N VAL A 329 -12.28 16.71 10.32
CA VAL A 329 -11.75 18.03 10.72
C VAL A 329 -12.72 19.15 10.32
N PHE A 330 -13.24 19.14 9.08
CA PHE A 330 -14.22 20.14 8.64
C PHE A 330 -15.49 20.11 9.50
N MET A 331 -16.06 18.92 9.76
CA MET A 331 -17.23 18.79 10.62
C MET A 331 -16.97 19.27 12.05
N ALA A 332 -15.79 18.95 12.61
CA ALA A 332 -15.41 19.41 13.94
C ALA A 332 -15.29 20.95 14.00
N LEU A 333 -14.70 21.57 12.97
CA LEU A 333 -14.60 23.02 12.87
C LEU A 333 -15.97 23.69 12.79
N PHE A 334 -16.89 23.18 11.97
CA PHE A 334 -18.25 23.73 11.90
C PHE A 334 -19.00 23.58 13.22
N LYS A 335 -18.92 22.41 13.85
CA LYS A 335 -19.56 22.16 15.15
C LYS A 335 -18.98 23.05 16.25
N ALA A 336 -17.66 23.25 16.27
CA ALA A 336 -17.01 24.15 17.22
C ALA A 336 -17.43 25.61 17.00
N ALA A 337 -17.56 26.05 15.74
CA ALA A 337 -18.03 27.39 15.42
C ALA A 337 -19.47 27.65 15.91
N ASP A 338 -20.36 26.67 15.76
CA ASP A 338 -21.74 26.79 16.26
C ASP A 338 -21.80 26.76 17.80
N PHE A 339 -20.97 25.92 18.44
CA PHE A 339 -20.81 25.95 19.90
C PHE A 339 -20.28 27.30 20.39
N ALA A 340 -19.33 27.92 19.68
CA ALA A 340 -18.82 29.25 20.00
C ALA A 340 -19.91 30.32 19.87
N LYS A 341 -20.75 30.28 18.82
CA LYS A 341 -21.91 31.19 18.69
C LYS A 341 -22.89 31.05 19.85
N LEU A 342 -23.19 29.81 20.26
CA LEU A 342 -24.06 29.54 21.41
C LEU A 342 -23.45 30.05 22.71
N SER A 343 -22.15 29.82 22.91
CA SER A 343 -21.39 30.29 24.08
C SER A 343 -21.39 31.82 24.17
N ILE A 344 -21.18 32.52 23.05
CA ILE A 344 -21.26 33.99 22.99
C ILE A 344 -22.68 34.47 23.36
N LYS A 345 -23.72 33.86 22.78
CA LYS A 345 -25.11 34.21 23.13
C LYS A 345 -25.40 33.99 24.61
N TRP A 346 -24.91 32.89 25.18
CA TRP A 346 -25.03 32.58 26.61
C TRP A 346 -24.30 33.60 27.48
N MET A 347 -23.07 33.95 27.13
CA MET A 347 -22.28 34.95 27.84
C MET A 347 -22.97 36.33 27.82
N ILE A 348 -23.51 36.75 26.67
CA ILE A 348 -24.30 37.99 26.57
C ILE A 348 -25.54 37.92 27.47
N LYS A 349 -26.25 36.79 27.48
CA LYS A 349 -27.44 36.58 28.33
C LYS A 349 -27.10 36.66 29.82
N ILE A 350 -25.98 36.06 30.24
CA ILE A 350 -25.50 36.14 31.63
C ILE A 350 -25.12 37.57 32.00
N ARG A 351 -24.35 38.27 31.16
CA ARG A 351 -23.98 39.68 31.40
C ARG A 351 -25.22 40.58 31.53
N LYS A 352 -26.23 40.40 30.68
CA LYS A 352 -27.50 41.13 30.79
C LYS A 352 -28.21 40.85 32.12
N ARG A 353 -28.26 39.58 32.56
CA ARG A 353 -28.87 39.19 33.84
C ARG A 353 -28.12 39.75 35.05
N ALA A 354 -26.79 39.77 35.02
CA ALA A 354 -25.97 40.38 36.07
C ALA A 354 -26.25 41.88 36.20
N LYS A 355 -26.27 42.61 35.07
CA LYS A 355 -26.55 44.05 35.05
C LYS A 355 -27.95 44.40 35.58
N ILE A 356 -28.96 43.59 35.28
CA ILE A 356 -30.33 43.78 35.83
C ILE A 356 -30.36 43.54 37.34
N ARG A 357 -29.62 42.54 37.84
CA ARG A 357 -29.54 42.28 39.30
C ARG A 357 -28.87 43.42 40.06
N GLU A 358 -27.83 44.03 39.49
CA GLU A 358 -27.19 45.20 40.10
C GLU A 358 -28.11 46.42 40.15
N LEU A 359 -28.90 46.67 39.09
CA LEU A 359 -29.89 47.77 39.08
C LEU A 359 -31.01 47.57 40.11
N ASN A 360 -31.43 46.32 40.34
CA ASN A 360 -32.48 46.01 41.32
C ASN A 360 -32.00 46.05 42.78
N GLN A 361 -30.69 46.18 43.04
CA GLN A 361 -30.14 46.32 44.41
C GLN A 361 -29.92 47.79 44.83
N ILE A 362 -30.06 48.75 43.89
CA ILE A 362 -29.83 50.19 44.13
C ILE A 362 -31.17 50.96 44.25
N SER A 363 -32.29 50.31 43.89
CA SER A 363 -33.65 50.78 44.19
C SER A 363 -34.18 50.12 45.46
#